data_AF-A0A935N1I3-F1
#
_entry.id   AF-A0A935N1I3-F1
#
_cell.length_a   1.000
_cell.length_b   1.000
_cell.length_c   1.000
_cell.angle_alpha   90.00
_cell.angle_beta   90.00
_cell.angle_gamma   90.00
#
_symmetry.space_group_name_H-M   'P 1'
#
loop_
_entity.id
_entity.type
_entity.pdbx_description
1 polymer ?
#
loop_
_entity_poly.entity_id
_entity_poly.type
_entity_poly.pdbx_seq_one_letter_code
_entity_poly.pdbx_strand_id
1 'polypeptide(L)'
;MRIKKFNCIRCGGPKVNPYSMPYIMCDFCGSLTDIDFTVGMEKWNESTFNQVWYTVKKMMFASNAQNALSRGDKDAYYLGQLEYWDFYYKTFPAYLPPTAADRHVYKTYIQVCAESSTITAFETKWQAYGAEQQALQAKVQMRFVNGQQKADSDAFFALAEFFVGITKEGMRAFYDNPRYEIMHTVLPERVHMKMRTSMFAQAWLPYLTDDDVDRLLKLLGFSNEYVEIEQPPGHYLDCGSCKTQVFAPDGSYRVYCEKCHSITAVRSTFFCSGCGGQNDVPNDPSQPTKCERCSTTNRLIQPLFG
;
A
#
# COMPACT_ATOMS: atom_id res chain seq x y z
N MET A 1 -18.02 4.42 -15.15
CA MET A 1 -17.29 3.57 -14.17
C MET A 1 -16.67 4.52 -13.15
N ARG A 2 -17.06 4.44 -11.87
CA ARG A 2 -16.58 5.35 -10.82
C ARG A 2 -15.17 4.93 -10.41
N ILE A 3 -14.14 5.61 -10.94
CA ILE A 3 -12.76 5.44 -10.47
C ILE A 3 -12.67 6.14 -9.10
N LYS A 4 -12.32 5.41 -8.05
CA LYS A 4 -12.00 5.98 -6.73
C LYS A 4 -10.82 6.92 -6.93
N LYS A 5 -10.96 8.22 -6.62
CA LYS A 5 -9.92 9.20 -6.96
C LYS A 5 -9.04 9.52 -5.79
N PHE A 6 -7.79 9.11 -5.92
CA PHE A 6 -6.70 9.47 -5.04
C PHE A 6 -5.68 10.28 -5.85
N ASN A 7 -5.17 11.34 -5.22
CA ASN A 7 -4.03 12.06 -5.72
C ASN A 7 -2.77 11.30 -5.34
N CYS A 8 -1.77 11.38 -6.22
CA CYS A 8 -0.49 10.78 -5.95
C CYS A 8 0.10 11.34 -4.64
N ILE A 9 0.40 10.48 -3.67
CA ILE A 9 0.98 10.90 -2.38
C ILE A 9 2.37 11.53 -2.53
N ARG A 10 3.02 11.34 -3.69
CA ARG A 10 4.33 11.92 -4.01
C ARG A 10 4.21 13.20 -4.82
N CYS A 11 3.55 13.17 -5.99
CA CYS A 11 3.51 14.31 -6.91
C CYS A 11 2.19 15.10 -6.92
N GLY A 12 1.14 14.63 -6.26
CA GLY A 12 -0.19 15.26 -6.27
C GLY A 12 -0.99 15.05 -7.55
N GLY A 13 -0.43 14.38 -8.58
CA GLY A 13 -1.14 14.08 -9.82
C GLY A 13 -2.29 13.08 -9.59
N PRO A 14 -3.49 13.31 -10.14
CA PRO A 14 -4.64 12.43 -9.96
C PRO A 14 -4.44 11.10 -10.70
N LYS A 15 -5.02 10.02 -10.19
CA LYS A 15 -5.24 8.81 -11.01
C LYS A 15 -6.36 9.08 -12.02
N VAL A 16 -6.09 8.81 -13.30
CA VAL A 16 -7.03 9.05 -14.40
C VAL A 16 -7.23 7.83 -15.28
N ASN A 17 -6.22 6.98 -15.43
CA ASN A 17 -6.37 5.71 -16.14
C ASN A 17 -7.16 4.71 -15.28
N PRO A 18 -7.96 3.82 -15.90
CA PRO A 18 -8.50 2.67 -15.18
C PRO A 18 -7.36 1.79 -14.64
N TYR A 19 -7.68 0.99 -13.62
CA TYR A 19 -6.75 0.02 -13.05
C TYR A 19 -7.47 -1.31 -12.81
N SER A 20 -6.72 -2.39 -12.93
CA SER A 20 -7.19 -3.78 -12.78
C SER A 20 -6.45 -4.54 -11.69
N MET A 21 -5.43 -3.91 -11.10
CA MET A 21 -4.61 -4.44 -10.02
C MET A 21 -4.90 -3.68 -8.73
N PRO A 22 -4.75 -4.32 -7.55
CA PRO A 22 -5.02 -3.67 -6.28
C PRO A 22 -4.04 -2.55 -5.99
N TYR A 23 -2.75 -2.71 -6.33
CA TYR A 23 -1.77 -1.64 -6.19
C TYR A 23 -1.93 -0.61 -7.28
N ILE A 24 -2.09 0.64 -6.88
CA ILE A 24 -2.39 1.71 -7.81
C ILE A 24 -1.20 2.64 -8.00
N MET A 25 -0.82 2.76 -9.27
CA MET A 25 0.35 3.52 -9.71
C MET A 25 -0.10 4.88 -10.26
N CYS A 26 0.68 5.92 -10.00
CA CYS A 26 0.40 7.26 -10.51
C CYS A 26 0.61 7.33 -12.04
N ASP A 27 -0.35 7.91 -12.75
CA ASP A 27 -0.29 8.09 -14.21
C ASP A 27 0.64 9.24 -14.66
N PHE A 28 1.26 9.97 -13.72
CA PHE A 28 2.13 11.12 -14.01
C PHE A 28 3.61 10.85 -13.68
N CYS A 29 3.89 10.25 -12.52
CA CYS A 29 5.26 9.93 -12.09
C CYS A 29 5.57 8.43 -12.05
N GLY A 30 4.57 7.55 -12.21
CA GLY A 30 4.75 6.10 -12.11
C GLY A 30 5.03 5.59 -10.69
N SER A 31 4.84 6.39 -9.63
CA SER A 31 5.03 5.93 -8.25
C SER A 31 3.83 5.14 -7.74
N LEU A 32 4.08 4.12 -6.92
CA LEU A 32 3.04 3.49 -6.11
C LEU A 32 2.42 4.54 -5.18
N THR A 33 1.10 4.68 -5.24
CA THR A 33 0.41 5.74 -4.49
C THR A 33 -0.74 5.27 -3.63
N ASP A 34 -1.39 4.17 -3.95
CA ASP A 34 -2.57 3.73 -3.22
C ASP A 34 -2.85 2.24 -3.44
N ILE A 35 -3.86 1.71 -2.73
CA ILE A 35 -4.32 0.33 -2.85
C ILE A 35 -5.85 0.29 -2.88
N ASP A 36 -6.41 -0.39 -3.87
CA ASP A 36 -7.83 -0.73 -3.96
C ASP A 36 -8.08 -2.15 -3.41
N PHE A 37 -8.65 -2.21 -2.21
CA PHE A 37 -8.99 -3.47 -1.57
C PHE A 37 -10.19 -4.17 -2.20
N THR A 38 -11.10 -3.46 -2.86
CA THR A 38 -12.20 -4.09 -3.58
C THR A 38 -11.63 -4.91 -4.73
N VAL A 39 -10.75 -4.32 -5.53
CA VAL A 39 -10.00 -5.05 -6.58
C VAL A 39 -9.12 -6.14 -5.96
N GLY A 40 -8.49 -5.89 -4.81
CA GLY A 40 -7.72 -6.90 -4.08
C GLY A 40 -8.56 -8.12 -3.70
N MET A 41 -9.78 -7.91 -3.21
CA MET A 41 -10.71 -8.99 -2.87
C MET A 41 -11.23 -9.73 -4.10
N GLU A 42 -11.48 -9.02 -5.20
CA GLU A 42 -11.79 -9.66 -6.49
C GLU A 42 -10.66 -10.58 -6.94
N LYS A 43 -9.40 -10.10 -6.87
CA LYS A 43 -8.20 -10.89 -7.16
C LYS A 43 -7.99 -12.05 -6.21
N TRP A 44 -8.29 -11.88 -4.92
CA TRP A 44 -8.25 -12.97 -3.95
C TRP A 44 -9.26 -14.07 -4.32
N ASN A 45 -10.44 -13.65 -4.78
CA ASN A 45 -11.55 -14.53 -5.08
C ASN A 45 -11.52 -15.12 -6.50
N GLU A 46 -10.54 -14.75 -7.33
CA GLU A 46 -10.47 -15.17 -8.74
C GLU A 46 -10.22 -16.69 -8.92
N SER A 47 -9.60 -17.33 -7.92
CA SER A 47 -9.26 -18.76 -7.95
C SER A 47 -9.64 -19.44 -6.63
N THR A 48 -10.71 -20.24 -6.66
CA THR A 48 -11.12 -21.10 -5.53
C THR A 48 -10.01 -22.09 -5.17
N PHE A 49 -9.28 -22.61 -6.16
CA PHE A 49 -8.16 -23.51 -5.93
C PHE A 49 -7.07 -22.83 -5.08
N ASN A 50 -6.67 -21.61 -5.43
CA ASN A 50 -5.67 -20.86 -4.67
C ASN A 50 -6.12 -20.59 -3.23
N GLN A 51 -7.39 -20.28 -3.02
CA GLN A 51 -7.95 -20.06 -1.68
C GLN A 51 -7.92 -21.31 -0.80
N VAL A 52 -8.35 -22.45 -1.36
CA VAL A 52 -8.33 -23.74 -0.64
C VAL A 52 -6.88 -24.14 -0.35
N TRP A 53 -6.01 -24.03 -1.35
CA TRP A 53 -4.59 -24.35 -1.20
C TRP A 53 -3.90 -23.49 -0.14
N TYR A 54 -4.15 -22.17 -0.18
CA TYR A 54 -3.68 -21.24 0.84
C TYR A 54 -4.21 -21.59 2.21
N THR A 55 -5.49 -21.92 2.36
CA THR A 55 -6.10 -22.26 3.66
C THR A 55 -5.40 -23.47 4.29
N VAL A 56 -5.20 -24.55 3.52
CA VAL A 56 -4.52 -25.75 3.99
C VAL A 56 -3.06 -25.45 4.37
N LYS A 57 -2.31 -24.78 3.49
CA LYS A 57 -0.89 -24.46 3.74
C LYS A 57 -0.71 -23.47 4.89
N LYS A 58 -1.59 -22.48 5.03
CA LYS A 58 -1.56 -21.50 6.12
C LYS A 58 -1.66 -22.20 7.48
N MET A 59 -2.51 -23.22 7.63
CA MET A 59 -2.60 -23.99 8.87
C MET A 59 -1.28 -24.71 9.21
N MET A 60 -0.63 -25.30 8.19
CA MET A 60 0.68 -25.93 8.35
C MET A 60 1.76 -24.92 8.78
N PHE A 61 1.84 -23.77 8.10
CA PHE A 61 2.78 -22.70 8.45
C PHE A 61 2.53 -22.15 9.86
N ALA A 62 1.26 -21.93 10.24
CA ALA A 62 0.89 -21.45 11.56
C ALA A 62 1.29 -22.45 12.67
N SER A 63 1.07 -23.75 12.45
CA SER A 63 1.48 -24.80 13.38
C SER A 63 3.01 -24.83 13.57
N ASN A 64 3.77 -24.79 12.46
CA ASN A 64 5.23 -24.76 12.51
C ASN A 64 5.76 -23.51 13.23
N ALA A 65 5.19 -22.34 12.93
CA ALA A 65 5.53 -21.09 13.58
C ALA A 65 5.25 -21.14 15.10
N GLN A 66 4.10 -21.69 15.51
CA GLN A 66 3.76 -21.84 16.92
C GLN A 66 4.72 -22.79 17.66
N ASN A 67 5.13 -23.88 17.01
CA ASN A 67 6.11 -24.82 17.57
C ASN A 67 7.51 -24.20 17.71
N ALA A 68 7.94 -23.39 16.75
CA ALA A 68 9.21 -22.67 16.86
C ALA A 68 9.14 -21.62 17.98
N LEU A 69 8.03 -20.87 18.06
CA LEU A 69 7.81 -19.87 19.10
C LEU A 69 7.80 -20.47 20.50
N SER A 70 7.11 -21.61 20.70
CA SER A 70 7.04 -22.28 22.01
C SER A 70 8.39 -22.82 22.50
N ARG A 71 9.30 -23.14 21.58
CA ARG A 71 10.68 -23.56 21.88
C ARG A 71 11.67 -22.40 22.00
N GLY A 72 11.24 -21.16 21.76
CA GLY A 72 12.16 -20.02 21.71
C GLY A 72 13.08 -20.02 20.47
N ASP A 73 12.78 -20.83 19.45
CA ASP A 73 13.64 -21.10 18.30
C ASP A 73 13.44 -20.05 17.20
N LYS A 74 14.15 -18.93 17.34
CA LYS A 74 14.06 -17.78 16.43
C LYS A 74 14.47 -18.11 15.00
N ASP A 75 15.49 -18.95 14.82
CA ASP A 75 16.01 -19.29 13.50
C ASP A 75 15.03 -20.17 12.73
N ALA A 76 14.46 -21.20 13.38
CA ALA A 76 13.41 -22.00 12.76
C ALA A 76 12.17 -21.17 12.44
N TYR A 77 11.80 -20.23 13.31
CA TYR A 77 10.68 -19.31 13.05
C TYR A 77 10.96 -18.44 11.81
N TYR A 78 12.14 -17.82 11.73
CA TYR A 78 12.54 -16.97 10.61
C TYR A 78 12.55 -17.74 9.28
N LEU A 79 13.12 -18.95 9.25
CA LEU A 79 13.10 -19.81 8.07
C LEU A 79 11.66 -20.17 7.65
N GLY A 80 10.80 -20.49 8.60
CA GLY A 80 9.39 -20.74 8.34
C GLY A 80 8.64 -19.51 7.79
N GLN A 81 9.00 -18.30 8.24
CA GLN A 81 8.43 -17.06 7.70
C GLN A 81 8.90 -16.78 6.27
N LEU A 82 10.17 -17.08 5.93
CA LEU A 82 10.66 -16.97 4.55
C LEU A 82 9.83 -17.84 3.61
N GLU A 83 9.63 -19.10 3.98
CA GLU A 83 8.82 -20.04 3.20
C GLU A 83 7.36 -19.60 3.07
N TYR A 84 6.76 -19.12 4.17
CA TYR A 84 5.38 -18.64 4.18
C TYR A 84 5.18 -17.44 3.25
N TRP A 85 6.05 -16.42 3.34
CA TRP A 85 5.90 -15.21 2.53
C TRP A 85 6.17 -15.46 1.05
N ASP A 86 7.18 -16.27 0.71
CA ASP A 86 7.42 -16.70 -0.67
C ASP A 86 6.21 -17.48 -1.23
N PHE A 87 5.66 -18.41 -0.44
CA PHE A 87 4.44 -19.14 -0.78
C PHE A 87 3.24 -18.21 -1.00
N TYR A 88 3.02 -17.26 -0.09
CA TYR A 88 1.89 -16.33 -0.12
C TYR A 88 1.89 -15.52 -1.43
N TYR A 89 3.01 -14.87 -1.76
CA TYR A 89 3.09 -14.02 -2.95
C TYR A 89 3.14 -14.80 -4.26
N LYS A 90 3.58 -16.06 -4.26
CA LYS A 90 3.44 -16.94 -5.43
C LYS A 90 2.00 -17.40 -5.65
N THR A 91 1.24 -17.58 -4.57
CA THR A 91 -0.18 -17.99 -4.63
C THR A 91 -1.08 -16.82 -4.99
N PHE A 92 -0.76 -15.62 -4.49
CA PHE A 92 -1.51 -14.38 -4.73
C PHE A 92 -0.59 -13.28 -5.28
N PRO A 93 -0.13 -13.37 -6.54
CA PRO A 93 0.81 -12.41 -7.11
C PRO A 93 0.25 -10.99 -7.20
N ALA A 94 -1.07 -10.82 -7.27
CA ALA A 94 -1.69 -9.50 -7.23
C ALA A 94 -1.45 -8.76 -5.90
N TYR A 95 -1.12 -9.47 -4.82
CA TYR A 95 -0.79 -8.90 -3.52
C TYR A 95 0.69 -8.55 -3.38
N LEU A 96 1.55 -8.86 -4.36
CA LEU A 96 2.92 -8.39 -4.41
C LEU A 96 2.97 -6.95 -4.94
N PRO A 97 3.62 -6.00 -4.24
CA PRO A 97 3.81 -4.65 -4.77
C PRO A 97 4.51 -4.69 -6.15
N PRO A 98 4.05 -3.96 -7.18
CA PRO A 98 4.67 -3.96 -8.50
C PRO A 98 6.16 -3.57 -8.49
N THR A 99 6.52 -2.72 -7.55
CA THR A 99 7.89 -2.28 -7.24
C THR A 99 8.80 -3.41 -6.74
N ALA A 100 8.24 -4.56 -6.33
CA ALA A 100 8.97 -5.77 -5.94
C ALA A 100 9.02 -6.84 -7.04
N ALA A 101 8.65 -6.51 -8.28
CA ALA A 101 8.65 -7.48 -9.38
C ALA A 101 10.05 -7.95 -9.83
N ASP A 102 11.09 -7.14 -9.60
CA ASP A 102 12.47 -7.56 -9.84
C ASP A 102 12.88 -8.69 -8.89
N ARG A 103 13.65 -9.67 -9.40
CA ARG A 103 14.02 -10.87 -8.63
C ARG A 103 14.87 -10.55 -7.40
N HIS A 104 15.80 -9.60 -7.49
CA HIS A 104 16.65 -9.22 -6.36
C HIS A 104 15.86 -8.41 -5.33
N VAL A 105 15.01 -7.50 -5.79
CA VAL A 105 14.10 -6.75 -4.92
C VAL A 105 13.12 -7.68 -4.23
N TYR A 106 12.53 -8.64 -4.95
CA TYR A 106 11.62 -9.65 -4.40
C TYR A 106 12.28 -10.43 -3.26
N LYS A 107 13.49 -10.98 -3.48
CA LYS A 107 14.19 -11.75 -2.44
C LYS A 107 14.42 -10.92 -1.19
N THR A 108 14.85 -9.67 -1.35
CA THR A 108 15.10 -8.75 -0.23
C THR A 108 13.79 -8.42 0.49
N TYR A 109 12.71 -8.18 -0.26
CA TYR A 109 11.39 -7.93 0.30
C TYR A 109 10.89 -9.11 1.16
N ILE A 110 11.04 -10.35 0.68
CA ILE A 110 10.70 -11.56 1.46
C ILE A 110 11.52 -11.66 2.75
N GLN A 111 12.82 -11.32 2.72
CA GLN A 111 13.66 -11.29 3.91
C GLN A 111 13.17 -10.27 4.94
N VAL A 112 12.82 -9.05 4.49
CA VAL A 112 12.24 -8.02 5.36
C VAL A 112 10.92 -8.49 5.99
N CYS A 113 10.03 -9.09 5.20
CA CYS A 113 8.78 -9.65 5.72
C CYS A 113 9.02 -10.74 6.76
N ALA A 114 9.96 -11.67 6.52
CA ALA A 114 10.28 -12.73 7.45
C ALA A 114 10.93 -12.23 8.73
N GLU A 115 11.87 -11.29 8.62
CA GLU A 115 12.56 -10.71 9.75
C GLU A 115 11.61 -9.89 10.63
N SER A 116 10.81 -9.01 10.04
CA SER A 116 9.85 -8.20 10.78
C SER A 116 8.76 -9.04 11.46
N SER A 117 8.27 -10.11 10.82
CA SER A 117 7.41 -11.11 11.47
C SER A 117 8.09 -11.75 12.67
N THR A 118 9.36 -12.14 12.53
CA THR A 118 10.12 -12.81 13.60
C THR A 118 10.36 -11.87 14.78
N ILE A 119 10.76 -10.62 14.53
CA ILE A 119 10.94 -9.60 15.56
C ILE A 119 9.63 -9.39 16.33
N THR A 120 8.53 -9.17 15.61
CA THR A 120 7.20 -8.96 16.21
C THR A 120 6.78 -10.13 17.08
N ALA A 121 7.07 -11.37 16.65
CA ALA A 121 6.68 -12.57 17.38
C ALA A 121 7.47 -12.80 18.68
N PHE A 122 8.72 -12.33 18.78
CA PHE A 122 9.61 -12.62 19.92
C PHE A 122 9.87 -11.43 20.85
N GLU A 123 9.53 -10.20 20.46
CA GLU A 123 9.70 -9.04 21.33
C GLU A 123 8.48 -8.85 22.25
N THR A 124 8.75 -8.79 23.55
CA THR A 124 7.73 -8.69 24.61
C THR A 124 6.80 -7.49 24.43
N LYS A 125 7.33 -6.36 23.93
CA LYS A 125 6.53 -5.15 23.68
C LYS A 125 5.40 -5.41 22.68
N TRP A 126 5.72 -6.00 21.52
CA TRP A 126 4.73 -6.26 20.48
C TRP A 126 3.75 -7.36 20.90
N GLN A 127 4.20 -8.35 21.66
CA GLN A 127 3.33 -9.35 22.27
C GLN A 127 2.32 -8.72 23.23
N ALA A 128 2.75 -7.79 24.08
CA ALA A 128 1.87 -7.07 25.01
C ALA A 128 0.83 -6.23 24.27
N TYR A 129 1.23 -5.51 23.20
CA TYR A 129 0.27 -4.80 22.35
C TYR A 129 -0.73 -5.72 21.67
N GLY A 130 -0.28 -6.90 21.20
CA GLY A 130 -1.17 -7.91 20.64
C GLY A 130 -2.22 -8.41 21.65
N ALA A 131 -1.80 -8.68 22.88
CA ALA A 131 -2.70 -9.10 23.96
C ALA A 131 -3.72 -8.00 24.34
N GLU A 132 -3.26 -6.75 24.45
CA GLU A 132 -4.15 -5.62 24.76
C GLU A 132 -5.15 -5.36 23.64
N GLN A 133 -4.72 -5.43 22.37
CA GLN A 133 -5.62 -5.30 21.23
C GLN A 133 -6.70 -6.40 21.25
N GLN A 134 -6.33 -7.65 21.54
CA GLN A 134 -7.28 -8.75 21.67
C GLN A 134 -8.27 -8.52 22.82
N ALA A 135 -7.79 -8.02 23.96
CA ALA A 135 -8.64 -7.69 25.11
C ALA A 135 -9.64 -6.55 24.79
N LEU A 136 -9.20 -5.52 24.06
CA LEU A 136 -10.08 -4.44 23.60
C LEU A 136 -11.10 -4.95 22.58
N GLN A 137 -10.68 -5.77 21.63
CA GLN A 137 -11.57 -6.37 20.64
C GLN A 137 -12.66 -7.23 21.29
N ALA A 138 -12.32 -8.00 22.33
CA ALA A 138 -13.28 -8.81 23.08
C ALA A 138 -14.32 -7.98 23.86
N LYS A 139 -14.04 -6.70 24.15
CA LYS A 139 -14.99 -5.79 24.79
C LYS A 139 -16.00 -5.18 23.82
N VAL A 140 -15.74 -5.22 22.51
CA VAL A 140 -16.65 -4.70 21.51
C VAL A 140 -17.88 -5.61 21.43
N GLN A 141 -19.00 -5.11 21.92
CA GLN A 141 -20.29 -5.81 21.86
C GLN A 141 -21.07 -5.40 20.62
N MET A 142 -21.85 -6.33 20.09
CA MET A 142 -22.76 -6.07 18.97
C MET A 142 -24.17 -5.82 19.50
N ARG A 143 -24.77 -4.71 19.09
CA ARG A 143 -26.15 -4.31 19.39
C ARG A 143 -26.99 -4.39 18.13
N PHE A 144 -28.26 -4.76 18.27
CA PHE A 144 -29.19 -4.77 17.13
C PHE A 144 -29.87 -3.41 17.01
N VAL A 145 -29.61 -2.69 15.92
CA VAL A 145 -30.16 -1.36 15.64
C VAL A 145 -30.77 -1.40 14.24
N ASN A 146 -32.07 -1.10 14.13
CA ASN A 146 -32.80 -1.04 12.85
C ASN A 146 -32.60 -2.27 11.93
N GLY A 147 -32.61 -3.47 12.49
CA GLY A 147 -32.43 -4.70 11.69
C GLY A 147 -30.98 -5.07 11.38
N GLN A 148 -30.00 -4.29 11.85
CA GLN A 148 -28.57 -4.49 11.59
C GLN A 148 -27.80 -4.68 12.90
N GLN A 149 -26.74 -5.49 12.86
CA GLN A 149 -25.79 -5.58 13.96
C GLN A 149 -24.80 -4.42 13.89
N LYS A 150 -24.76 -3.61 14.94
CA LYS A 150 -23.84 -2.47 15.08
C LYS A 150 -22.96 -2.64 16.30
N ALA A 151 -21.69 -2.28 16.18
CA ALA A 151 -20.74 -2.30 17.29
C ALA A 151 -21.10 -1.21 18.30
N ASP A 152 -20.85 -1.49 19.58
CA ASP A 152 -20.87 -0.49 20.64
C ASP A 152 -19.81 0.59 20.37
N SER A 153 -20.24 1.86 20.27
CA SER A 153 -19.37 2.97 19.84
C SER A 153 -18.18 3.18 20.78
N ASP A 154 -18.40 3.26 22.10
CA ASP A 154 -17.32 3.56 23.06
C ASP A 154 -16.26 2.44 23.07
N ALA A 155 -16.68 1.18 23.15
CA ALA A 155 -15.75 0.06 23.11
C ALA A 155 -15.02 -0.04 21.76
N PHE A 156 -15.73 0.22 20.66
CA PHE A 156 -15.13 0.24 19.32
C PHE A 156 -14.06 1.32 19.19
N PHE A 157 -14.33 2.55 19.64
CA PHE A 157 -13.36 3.63 19.52
C PHE A 157 -12.15 3.47 20.45
N ALA A 158 -12.31 2.85 21.61
CA ALA A 158 -11.17 2.44 22.43
C ALA A 158 -10.24 1.47 21.67
N LEU A 159 -10.81 0.49 20.97
CA LEU A 159 -10.05 -0.42 20.09
C LEU A 159 -9.42 0.33 18.91
N ALA A 160 -10.17 1.19 18.22
CA ALA A 160 -9.72 1.89 17.03
C ALA A 160 -8.57 2.86 17.33
N GLU A 161 -8.68 3.65 18.41
CA GLU A 161 -7.65 4.58 18.85
C GLU A 161 -6.37 3.84 19.26
N PHE A 162 -6.51 2.73 20.00
CA PHE A 162 -5.39 1.86 20.35
C PHE A 162 -4.71 1.29 19.09
N PHE A 163 -5.49 0.71 18.18
CA PHE A 163 -4.99 0.17 16.91
C PHE A 163 -4.22 1.22 16.09
N VAL A 164 -4.76 2.43 15.96
CA VAL A 164 -4.10 3.53 15.25
C VAL A 164 -2.79 3.91 15.93
N GLY A 165 -2.78 3.99 17.27
CA GLY A 165 -1.59 4.28 18.07
C GLY A 165 -0.47 3.28 17.82
N ILE A 166 -0.74 1.99 18.04
CA ILE A 166 0.27 0.94 17.87
C ILE A 166 0.70 0.79 16.40
N THR A 167 -0.19 1.06 15.44
CA THR A 167 0.16 0.99 14.01
C THR A 167 1.12 2.11 13.63
N LYS A 168 0.89 3.35 14.10
CA LYS A 168 1.81 4.48 13.86
C LYS A 168 3.18 4.22 14.48
N GLU A 169 3.21 3.69 15.71
CA GLU A 169 4.45 3.35 16.39
C GLU A 169 5.20 2.22 15.66
N GLY A 170 4.49 1.15 15.27
CA GLY A 170 5.06 0.05 14.51
C GLY A 170 5.59 0.48 13.13
N MET A 171 4.87 1.37 12.43
CA MET A 171 5.34 1.94 11.16
C MET A 171 6.65 2.71 11.36
N ARG A 172 6.72 3.59 12.37
CA ARG A 172 7.95 4.32 12.68
C ARG A 172 9.10 3.35 12.96
N ALA A 173 8.91 2.40 13.87
CA ALA A 173 9.94 1.41 14.20
C ALA A 173 10.40 0.59 12.98
N PHE A 174 9.49 0.29 12.06
CA PHE A 174 9.79 -0.44 10.83
C PHE A 174 10.56 0.41 9.80
N TYR A 175 10.11 1.63 9.51
CA TYR A 175 10.72 2.48 8.48
C TYR A 175 11.99 3.21 8.93
N ASP A 176 12.18 3.39 10.25
CA ASP A 176 13.41 3.93 10.83
C ASP A 176 14.52 2.86 10.96
N ASN A 177 14.18 1.57 10.82
CA ASN A 177 15.17 0.50 10.88
C ASN A 177 15.99 0.48 9.57
N PRO A 178 17.31 0.75 9.61
CA PRO A 178 18.14 0.84 8.41
C PRO A 178 18.22 -0.48 7.63
N ARG A 179 17.96 -1.62 8.28
CA ARG A 179 17.91 -2.93 7.61
C ARG A 179 16.75 -3.04 6.61
N TYR A 180 15.73 -2.19 6.76
CA TYR A 180 14.51 -2.20 5.95
C TYR A 180 14.46 -1.03 4.96
N GLU A 181 15.59 -0.38 4.67
CA GLU A 181 15.65 0.80 3.81
C GLU A 181 14.97 0.60 2.45
N ILE A 182 15.06 -0.60 1.87
CA ILE A 182 14.41 -0.95 0.59
C ILE A 182 12.89 -0.71 0.60
N MET A 183 12.25 -0.76 1.77
CA MET A 183 10.81 -0.58 1.93
C MET A 183 10.34 0.83 1.57
N HIS A 184 11.20 1.84 1.70
CA HIS A 184 10.89 3.20 1.25
C HIS A 184 10.63 3.29 -0.26
N THR A 185 11.17 2.32 -1.02
CA THR A 185 10.93 2.17 -2.46
C THR A 185 9.84 1.14 -2.76
N VAL A 186 9.91 -0.04 -2.12
CA VAL A 186 8.99 -1.14 -2.40
C VAL A 186 7.56 -0.81 -1.97
N LEU A 187 7.38 -0.40 -0.72
CA LEU A 187 6.06 -0.08 -0.19
C LEU A 187 6.23 1.16 0.68
N PRO A 188 6.17 2.37 0.13
CA PRO A 188 6.45 3.59 0.89
C PRO A 188 5.54 3.71 2.13
N GLU A 189 6.06 4.27 3.23
CA GLU A 189 5.39 4.33 4.53
C GLU A 189 3.94 4.82 4.44
N ARG A 190 3.67 5.90 3.71
CA ARG A 190 2.31 6.44 3.56
C ARG A 190 1.35 5.45 2.90
N VAL A 191 1.81 4.71 1.90
CA VAL A 191 1.00 3.67 1.23
C VAL A 191 0.79 2.50 2.18
N HIS A 192 1.84 2.05 2.89
CA HIS A 192 1.74 0.95 3.83
C HIS A 192 0.83 1.28 5.03
N MET A 193 0.91 2.50 5.55
CA MET A 193 0.04 3.00 6.61
C MET A 193 -1.41 3.01 6.14
N LYS A 194 -1.67 3.61 4.97
CA LYS A 194 -3.00 3.63 4.37
C LYS A 194 -3.53 2.22 4.13
N MET A 195 -2.68 1.29 3.69
CA MET A 195 -3.03 -0.12 3.51
C MET A 195 -3.53 -0.72 4.83
N ARG A 196 -2.74 -0.60 5.91
CA ARG A 196 -3.09 -1.18 7.21
C ARG A 196 -4.37 -0.58 7.80
N THR A 197 -4.52 0.75 7.74
CA THR A 197 -5.71 1.42 8.28
C THR A 197 -6.95 1.21 7.44
N SER A 198 -6.82 1.10 6.11
CA SER A 198 -7.94 0.78 5.21
C SER A 198 -8.50 -0.60 5.45
N MET A 199 -7.65 -1.61 5.70
CA MET A 199 -8.10 -2.96 6.06
C MET A 199 -8.91 -2.94 7.35
N PHE A 200 -8.42 -2.22 8.37
CA PHE A 200 -9.14 -2.06 9.63
C PHE A 200 -10.49 -1.38 9.41
N ALA A 201 -10.52 -0.28 8.65
CA ALA A 201 -11.77 0.42 8.34
C ALA A 201 -12.79 -0.51 7.69
N GLN A 202 -12.41 -1.18 6.60
CA GLN A 202 -13.32 -2.04 5.84
C GLN A 202 -13.89 -3.20 6.64
N ALA A 203 -13.12 -3.76 7.58
CA ALA A 203 -13.60 -4.81 8.47
C ALA A 203 -14.72 -4.32 9.41
N TRP A 204 -14.73 -3.02 9.75
CA TRP A 204 -15.64 -2.46 10.74
C TRP A 204 -16.78 -1.63 10.15
N LEU A 205 -16.59 -0.96 9.01
CA LEU A 205 -17.60 -0.08 8.39
C LEU A 205 -19.02 -0.70 8.31
N PRO A 206 -19.22 -1.98 7.92
CA PRO A 206 -20.56 -2.58 7.90
C PRO A 206 -21.27 -2.58 9.26
N TYR A 207 -20.49 -2.58 10.35
CA TYR A 207 -20.94 -2.69 11.73
C TYR A 207 -21.03 -1.33 12.43
N LEU A 208 -20.82 -0.20 11.76
CA LEU A 208 -20.86 1.12 12.37
C LEU A 208 -22.13 1.89 11.99
N THR A 209 -22.56 2.79 12.87
CA THR A 209 -23.57 3.79 12.53
C THR A 209 -22.97 4.84 11.60
N ASP A 210 -23.79 5.63 10.90
CA ASP A 210 -23.27 6.66 9.98
C ASP A 210 -22.37 7.68 10.71
N ASP A 211 -22.75 8.09 11.92
CA ASP A 211 -21.93 8.99 12.75
C ASP A 211 -20.58 8.36 13.16
N ASP A 212 -20.59 7.06 13.51
CA ASP A 212 -19.37 6.33 13.85
C ASP A 212 -18.49 6.07 12.61
N VAL A 213 -19.10 5.87 11.43
CA VAL A 213 -18.38 5.79 10.15
C VAL A 213 -17.61 7.10 9.92
N ASP A 214 -18.28 8.25 10.02
CA ASP A 214 -17.64 9.55 9.81
C ASP A 214 -16.54 9.81 10.84
N ARG A 215 -16.78 9.47 12.12
CA ARG A 215 -15.76 9.57 13.18
C ARG A 215 -14.55 8.68 12.89
N LEU A 216 -14.75 7.44 12.43
CA LEU A 216 -13.67 6.53 12.07
C LEU A 216 -12.89 7.03 10.85
N LEU A 217 -13.58 7.42 9.79
CA LEU A 217 -12.93 7.94 8.57
C LEU A 217 -12.11 9.20 8.88
N LYS A 218 -12.60 10.07 9.77
CA LYS A 218 -11.82 11.23 10.25
C LYS A 218 -10.60 10.82 11.08
N LEU A 219 -10.74 9.85 11.99
CA LEU A 219 -9.62 9.32 12.79
C LEU A 219 -8.51 8.73 11.90
N LEU A 220 -8.89 8.06 10.81
CA LEU A 220 -7.97 7.42 9.86
C LEU A 220 -7.47 8.34 8.74
N GLY A 221 -8.08 9.51 8.56
CA GLY A 221 -7.70 10.50 7.53
C GLY A 221 -8.28 10.24 6.14
N PHE A 222 -9.44 9.58 6.04
CA PHE A 222 -10.10 9.21 4.77
C PHE A 222 -11.25 10.13 4.34
N SER A 223 -11.45 11.29 5.00
CA SER A 223 -12.62 12.15 4.77
C SER A 223 -12.70 12.86 3.41
N ASN A 224 -11.66 12.78 2.56
CA ASN A 224 -11.52 13.63 1.36
C ASN A 224 -11.44 12.84 0.04
N GLU A 225 -11.87 11.57 -0.01
CA GLU A 225 -11.51 10.65 -1.11
C GLU A 225 -12.46 10.63 -2.32
N TYR A 226 -13.30 11.66 -2.53
CA TYR A 226 -14.28 11.68 -3.63
C TYR A 226 -14.24 12.97 -4.43
N VAL A 227 -13.71 12.89 -5.65
CA VAL A 227 -13.92 13.89 -6.69
C VAL A 227 -14.14 13.12 -8.00
N GLU A 228 -14.99 13.60 -8.90
CA GLU A 228 -15.13 13.12 -10.29
C GLU A 228 -14.24 13.98 -11.22
N ILE A 229 -13.49 13.40 -12.15
CA ILE A 229 -12.54 14.10 -13.06
C ILE A 229 -12.79 13.43 -14.39
N GLU A 230 -13.16 14.24 -15.37
CA GLU A 230 -13.17 13.85 -16.76
C GLU A 230 -11.73 13.55 -17.21
N GLN A 231 -11.56 12.55 -18.08
CA GLN A 231 -10.23 12.20 -18.58
C GLN A 231 -9.53 13.45 -19.14
N PRO A 232 -8.35 13.84 -18.61
CA PRO A 232 -7.66 15.03 -19.09
C PRO A 232 -7.11 14.80 -20.51
N PRO A 233 -6.75 15.87 -21.23
CA PRO A 233 -5.98 15.76 -22.47
C PRO A 233 -4.72 14.90 -22.30
N GLY A 234 -4.36 14.19 -23.35
CA GLY A 234 -3.22 13.30 -23.37
C GLY A 234 -3.12 12.53 -24.69
N HIS A 235 -2.20 11.58 -24.75
CA HIS A 235 -1.95 10.78 -25.95
C HIS A 235 -1.67 9.31 -25.58
N TYR A 236 -1.87 8.41 -26.53
CA TYR A 236 -1.47 7.01 -26.38
C TYR A 236 -0.03 6.83 -26.86
N LEU A 237 0.72 5.99 -26.14
CA LEU A 237 2.06 5.57 -26.52
C LEU A 237 2.22 4.06 -26.28
N ASP A 238 3.18 3.46 -26.98
CA ASP A 238 3.51 2.05 -26.77
C ASP A 238 4.37 1.90 -25.51
N CYS A 239 3.98 0.97 -24.64
CA CYS A 239 4.81 0.56 -23.52
C CYS A 239 6.22 0.18 -24.00
N GLY A 240 7.25 0.74 -23.37
CA GLY A 240 8.65 0.54 -23.74
C GLY A 240 9.05 -0.94 -23.80
N SER A 241 8.47 -1.76 -22.91
CA SER A 241 8.80 -3.18 -22.75
C SER A 241 7.88 -4.12 -23.55
N CYS A 242 6.56 -4.04 -23.37
CA CYS A 242 5.62 -5.02 -23.95
C CYS A 242 4.80 -4.50 -25.14
N LYS A 243 5.04 -3.25 -25.59
CA LYS A 243 4.40 -2.62 -26.76
C LYS A 243 2.87 -2.52 -26.72
N THR A 244 2.26 -2.73 -25.56
CA THR A 244 0.83 -2.48 -25.37
C THR A 244 0.60 -0.99 -25.23
N GLN A 245 -0.48 -0.47 -25.83
CA GLN A 245 -0.82 0.94 -25.74
C GLN A 245 -1.15 1.34 -24.31
N VAL A 246 -0.60 2.47 -23.87
CA VAL A 246 -0.81 3.10 -22.57
C VAL A 246 -1.17 4.55 -22.81
N PHE A 247 -2.21 5.04 -22.13
CA PHE A 247 -2.56 6.46 -22.17
C PHE A 247 -1.65 7.27 -21.23
N ALA A 248 -1.03 8.32 -21.77
CA ALA A 248 -0.19 9.26 -21.07
C ALA A 248 -0.90 10.63 -21.01
N PRO A 249 -1.40 11.03 -19.82
CA PRO A 249 -1.94 12.37 -19.62
C PRO A 249 -0.90 13.44 -19.91
N ASP A 250 -1.33 14.61 -20.38
CA ASP A 250 -0.42 15.75 -20.55
C ASP A 250 0.21 16.15 -19.22
N GLY A 251 1.53 16.38 -19.24
CA GLY A 251 2.32 16.63 -18.03
C GLY A 251 2.84 15.37 -17.34
N SER A 252 2.49 14.17 -17.82
CA SER A 252 3.15 12.94 -17.38
C SER A 252 4.62 12.90 -17.82
N TYR A 253 5.46 12.39 -16.92
CA TYR A 253 6.87 12.10 -17.18
C TYR A 253 7.11 10.60 -17.29
N ARG A 254 6.31 9.81 -16.57
CA ARG A 254 6.39 8.35 -16.51
C ARG A 254 5.00 7.78 -16.36
N VAL A 255 4.73 6.71 -17.09
CA VAL A 255 3.47 5.95 -17.01
C VAL A 255 3.76 4.49 -16.69
N TYR A 256 2.91 3.87 -15.86
CA TYR A 256 3.00 2.46 -15.51
C TYR A 256 2.16 1.61 -16.45
N CYS A 257 2.73 0.52 -16.94
CA CYS A 257 2.01 -0.46 -17.76
C CYS A 257 1.53 -1.62 -16.88
N GLU A 258 0.22 -1.73 -16.63
CA GLU A 258 -0.35 -2.82 -15.82
C GLU A 258 -0.17 -4.20 -16.44
N LYS A 259 0.05 -4.30 -17.76
CA LYS A 259 0.18 -5.61 -18.42
C LYS A 259 1.53 -6.28 -18.16
N CYS A 260 2.61 -5.51 -18.09
CA CYS A 260 3.96 -6.05 -17.92
C CYS A 260 4.71 -5.48 -16.71
N HIS A 261 4.02 -4.65 -15.93
CA HIS A 261 4.51 -4.02 -14.70
C HIS A 261 5.75 -3.13 -14.89
N SER A 262 6.00 -2.67 -16.13
CA SER A 262 7.11 -1.79 -16.44
C SER A 262 6.70 -0.33 -16.47
N ILE A 263 7.65 0.55 -16.16
CA ILE A 263 7.49 1.99 -16.28
C ILE A 263 8.01 2.42 -17.66
N THR A 264 7.20 3.18 -18.39
CA THR A 264 7.59 3.81 -19.65
C THR A 264 7.84 5.29 -19.43
N ALA A 265 9.02 5.77 -19.86
CA ALA A 265 9.33 7.19 -19.85
C ALA A 265 8.54 7.91 -20.95
N VAL A 266 7.86 8.99 -20.60
CA VAL A 266 7.09 9.84 -21.53
C VAL A 266 7.93 11.03 -21.98
N ARG A 267 8.69 11.61 -21.04
CA ARG A 267 9.58 12.76 -21.27
C ARG A 267 10.94 12.46 -20.67
N SER A 268 12.00 12.78 -21.41
CA SER A 268 13.40 12.66 -20.96
C SER A 268 13.98 13.98 -20.48
N THR A 269 13.36 15.13 -20.82
CA THR A 269 13.88 16.47 -20.51
C THR A 269 12.82 17.39 -19.92
N PHE A 270 13.24 18.39 -19.16
CA PHE A 270 12.39 19.49 -18.67
C PHE A 270 13.10 20.84 -18.80
N PHE A 271 12.34 21.93 -18.82
CA PHE A 271 12.88 23.29 -18.85
C PHE A 271 12.79 23.92 -17.46
N CYS A 272 13.87 24.53 -17.01
CA CYS A 272 13.92 25.16 -15.69
C CYS A 272 13.03 26.41 -15.64
N SER A 273 12.21 26.54 -14.59
CA SER A 273 11.35 27.70 -14.35
C SER A 273 12.12 29.00 -14.07
N GLY A 274 13.36 28.91 -13.60
CA GLY A 274 14.20 30.07 -13.27
C GLY A 274 14.98 30.61 -14.47
N CYS A 275 15.72 29.75 -15.18
CA CYS A 275 16.61 30.18 -16.26
C CYS A 275 16.19 29.73 -17.67
N GLY A 276 15.12 28.95 -17.81
CA GLY A 276 14.67 28.38 -19.10
C GLY A 276 15.59 27.30 -19.67
N GLY A 277 16.68 26.94 -18.99
CA GLY A 277 17.61 25.92 -19.45
C GLY A 277 16.97 24.53 -19.49
N GLN A 278 17.30 23.75 -20.52
CA GLN A 278 16.94 22.33 -20.61
C GLN A 278 17.77 21.50 -19.62
N ASN A 279 17.14 20.57 -18.93
CA ASN A 279 17.72 19.62 -17.97
C ASN A 279 17.16 18.22 -18.22
N ASP A 280 17.88 17.19 -17.79
CA ASP A 280 17.41 15.81 -17.85
C ASP A 280 16.40 15.50 -16.74
N VAL A 281 15.42 14.67 -17.04
CA VAL A 281 14.43 14.21 -16.07
C VAL A 281 15.08 13.21 -15.13
N PRO A 282 15.01 13.43 -13.80
CA PRO A 282 15.59 12.50 -12.83
C PRO A 282 14.88 11.15 -12.82
N ASN A 283 15.52 10.18 -12.18
CA ASN A 283 14.93 8.84 -12.02
C ASN A 283 13.62 8.85 -11.22
N ASP A 284 13.42 9.79 -10.31
CA ASP A 284 12.13 10.01 -9.65
C ASP A 284 11.59 11.41 -9.98
N PRO A 285 10.72 11.55 -10.99
CA PRO A 285 10.17 12.85 -11.38
C PRO A 285 9.13 13.39 -10.36
N SER A 286 8.81 12.64 -9.30
CA SER A 286 7.90 13.10 -8.24
C SER A 286 8.57 14.01 -7.22
N GLN A 287 9.90 13.97 -7.12
CA GLN A 287 10.66 14.78 -6.17
C GLN A 287 11.11 16.13 -6.78
N PRO A 288 11.25 17.19 -5.95
CA PRO A 288 11.88 18.42 -6.40
C PRO A 288 13.31 18.15 -6.91
N THR A 289 13.65 18.70 -8.06
CA THR A 289 14.99 18.58 -8.66
C THR A 289 15.61 19.95 -8.89
N LYS A 290 16.92 20.08 -8.67
CA LYS A 290 17.63 21.34 -8.90
C LYS A 290 18.06 21.43 -10.35
N CYS A 291 17.90 22.61 -10.95
CA CYS A 291 18.47 22.88 -12.26
C CYS A 291 20.00 22.85 -12.18
N GLU A 292 20.64 22.13 -13.09
CA GLU A 292 22.10 21.98 -13.13
C GLU A 292 22.81 23.31 -13.41
N ARG A 293 22.11 24.26 -14.08
CA ARG A 293 22.69 25.55 -14.48
C ARG A 293 22.51 26.65 -13.43
N CYS A 294 21.34 26.75 -12.82
CA CYS A 294 20.99 27.88 -11.93
C CYS A 294 20.58 27.48 -10.51
N SER A 295 20.62 26.18 -10.17
CA SER A 295 20.23 25.63 -8.87
C SER A 295 18.79 25.87 -8.43
N THR A 296 17.96 26.53 -9.25
CA THR A 296 16.52 26.68 -9.00
C THR A 296 15.89 25.30 -8.82
N THR A 297 15.12 25.15 -7.74
CA THR A 297 14.34 23.94 -7.47
C THR A 297 13.10 23.91 -8.36
N ASN A 298 12.94 22.85 -9.14
CA ASN A 298 11.81 22.63 -10.04
C ASN A 298 10.97 21.46 -9.52
N ARG A 299 9.65 21.61 -9.55
CA ARG A 299 8.72 20.49 -9.42
C ARG A 299 8.19 20.17 -10.81
N LEU A 300 8.47 18.96 -11.28
CA LEU A 300 8.18 18.57 -12.66
C LEU A 300 6.68 18.31 -12.87
N ILE A 301 6.05 17.70 -11.88
CA ILE A 301 4.61 17.43 -11.87
C ILE A 301 3.97 18.41 -10.90
N GLN A 302 3.02 19.19 -11.40
CA GLN A 302 2.23 20.07 -10.56
C GLN A 302 0.98 19.32 -10.07
N PRO A 303 0.63 19.43 -8.78
CA PRO A 303 -0.67 18.97 -8.31
C PRO A 303 -1.75 19.66 -9.13
N LEU A 304 -2.68 18.88 -9.72
CA LEU A 304 -3.82 19.46 -10.43
C LEU A 304 -4.80 20.14 -9.45
N PHE A 305 -4.68 19.86 -8.15
CA PHE A 305 -5.43 20.49 -7.08
C PHE A 305 -4.50 20.79 -5.89
N GLY A 306 -4.52 22.03 -5.43
CA GLY A 306 -3.77 22.57 -4.29
C GLY A 306 -4.35 23.91 -3.89
#